data_AF-A0A3M1PWB8-F1
#
_entry.id   AF-A0A3M1PWB8-F1
#
_cell.length_a   1.000
_cell.length_b   1.000
_cell.length_c   1.000
_cell.angle_alpha   90.00
_cell.angle_beta   90.00
_cell.angle_gamma   90.00
#
_symmetry.space_group_name_H-M   'P 1'
#
loop_
_entity.id
_entity.type
_entity.pdbx_description
1 polymer ?
#
loop_
_entity_poly.entity_id
_entity_poly.type
_entity_poly.pdbx_seq_one_letter_code
_entity_poly.pdbx_strand_id
1 'polypeptide(L)'
;LTMDKGGPQHRCDTITADDVFEALEGDGETIPRTADPIAAKLLFEFSDSKKPRPVTVRSGNRATYTRDGDSDLVERFLAARGFMRGGAGGAAVATA
;
A
#
# COMPACT_ATOMS: atom_id res chain seq x y z
N LEU A 1 3.51 -5.97 -3.35
CA LEU A 1 4.02 -4.67 -3.84
C LEU A 1 4.14 -4.74 -5.35
N THR A 2 3.59 -3.76 -6.08
CA THR A 2 3.62 -3.70 -7.54
C THR A 2 4.36 -2.46 -8.00
N MET A 3 5.28 -2.62 -8.94
CA MET A 3 6.18 -1.58 -9.44
C MET A 3 6.20 -1.55 -10.96
N ASP A 4 6.25 -0.36 -11.55
CA ASP A 4 6.51 -0.19 -12.98
C ASP A 4 8.01 -0.37 -13.25
N LYS A 5 8.33 -1.15 -14.29
CA LYS A 5 9.68 -1.25 -14.86
C LYS A 5 9.89 -0.33 -16.06
N GLY A 6 8.82 0.31 -16.54
CA GLY A 6 8.85 1.20 -17.70
C GLY A 6 8.96 0.47 -19.04
N GLY A 7 9.24 1.24 -20.09
CA GLY A 7 9.33 0.77 -21.47
C GLY A 7 8.01 0.84 -22.24
N PRO A 8 8.04 0.65 -23.58
CA PRO A 8 6.88 0.86 -24.45
C PRO A 8 5.73 -0.11 -24.23
N GLN A 9 5.93 -1.18 -23.46
CA GLN A 9 4.91 -2.16 -23.11
C GLN A 9 4.41 -2.04 -21.66
N HIS A 10 4.82 -1.01 -20.89
CA HIS A 10 4.40 -0.78 -19.50
C HIS A 10 4.54 -2.04 -18.61
N ARG A 11 5.73 -2.65 -18.63
CA ARG A 11 5.96 -3.89 -17.90
C ARG A 11 5.94 -3.63 -16.39
N CYS A 12 5.13 -4.39 -15.67
CA CYS A 12 5.05 -4.32 -14.21
C CYS A 12 5.59 -5.58 -13.55
N ASP A 13 6.20 -5.41 -12.38
CA ASP A 13 6.59 -6.49 -11.48
C ASP A 13 5.71 -6.48 -10.24
N THR A 14 5.32 -7.66 -9.75
CA THR A 14 4.56 -7.79 -8.50
C THR A 14 5.25 -8.79 -7.58
N ILE A 15 5.64 -8.31 -6.40
CA ILE A 15 6.23 -9.11 -5.33
C ILE A 15 5.13 -9.41 -4.31
N THR A 16 4.92 -10.70 -4.02
CA THR A 16 3.93 -11.18 -3.03
C THR A 16 4.65 -12.03 -2.00
N ALA A 17 4.55 -11.63 -0.74
CA ALA A 17 5.10 -12.33 0.42
C ALA A 17 4.28 -11.93 1.67
N ASP A 18 4.41 -12.69 2.75
CA ASP A 18 3.80 -12.35 4.05
C ASP A 18 4.46 -11.09 4.63
N ASP A 19 5.80 -11.02 4.56
CA ASP A 19 6.58 -9.79 4.72
C ASP A 19 7.45 -9.57 3.47
N VAL A 20 7.11 -8.55 2.69
CA VAL A 20 7.82 -8.21 1.45
C VAL A 20 9.22 -7.67 1.74
N PHE A 21 9.42 -7.00 2.87
CA PHE A 21 10.73 -6.46 3.22
C PHE A 21 11.67 -7.58 3.68
N GLU A 22 11.20 -8.49 4.53
CA GLU A 22 11.98 -9.66 4.94
C GLU A 22 12.33 -10.56 3.75
N ALA A 23 11.38 -10.79 2.83
CA ALA A 23 11.64 -11.56 1.62
C ALA A 23 12.73 -10.94 0.74
N LEU A 24 12.67 -9.62 0.52
CA LEU A 24 13.69 -8.89 -0.23
C LEU A 24 15.06 -8.96 0.45
N GLU A 25 15.11 -8.74 1.77
CA GLU A 25 16.36 -8.83 2.53
C GLU A 25 16.96 -10.25 2.50
N GLY A 26 16.12 -11.29 2.62
CA GLY A 26 16.54 -12.69 2.56
C GLY A 26 17.15 -13.09 1.21
N ASP A 27 16.60 -12.55 0.12
CA ASP A 27 17.11 -12.77 -1.24
C ASP A 27 18.29 -11.84 -1.61
N GLY A 28 18.67 -10.91 -0.72
CA GLY A 28 19.67 -9.89 -1.00
C GLY A 28 19.21 -8.88 -2.06
N GLU A 29 17.91 -8.80 -2.31
CA GLU A 29 17.28 -7.88 -3.23
C GLU A 29 16.90 -6.57 -2.54
N THR A 30 16.82 -5.50 -3.31
CA THR A 30 16.34 -4.21 -2.81
C THR A 30 15.34 -3.63 -3.78
N ILE A 31 14.40 -2.83 -3.27
CA ILE A 31 13.50 -2.05 -4.12
C ILE A 31 14.36 -1.08 -4.94
N PRO A 32 14.38 -1.18 -6.29
CA PRO A 32 15.20 -0.29 -7.11
C PRO A 32 14.78 1.16 -6.90
N ARG A 33 15.74 2.08 -6.72
CA ARG A 33 15.42 3.52 -6.57
C ARG A 33 14.75 4.13 -7.79
N THR A 34 14.87 3.49 -8.95
CA THR A 34 14.25 3.87 -10.21
C THR A 34 12.87 3.24 -10.41
N ALA A 35 12.44 2.33 -9.54
CA ALA A 35 11.12 1.73 -9.62
C ALA A 35 10.05 2.76 -9.26
N ASP A 36 8.97 2.79 -10.04
CA ASP A 36 7.80 3.61 -9.73
C ASP A 36 6.74 2.74 -9.04
N PRO A 37 6.47 2.92 -7.73
CA PRO A 37 5.49 2.10 -7.02
C PRO A 37 4.08 2.38 -7.54
N ILE A 38 3.45 1.38 -8.15
CA ILE A 38 2.07 1.51 -8.67
C ILE A 38 1.07 1.26 -7.55
N ALA A 39 1.28 0.21 -6.76
CA ALA A 39 0.40 -0.18 -5.69
C ALA A 39 1.08 -1.01 -4.61
N ALA A 40 0.66 -0.83 -3.37
CA ALA A 40 1.00 -1.68 -2.24
C ALA A 40 -0.29 -2.19 -1.58
N LYS A 41 -0.37 -3.49 -1.32
CA LYS A 41 -1.46 -4.10 -0.58
C LYS A 41 -0.96 -4.42 0.82
N LEU A 42 -1.55 -3.78 1.82
CA LEU A 42 -1.21 -3.90 3.23
C LEU A 42 -2.33 -4.65 3.94
N LEU A 43 -1.99 -5.58 4.83
CA LEU A 43 -2.98 -6.28 5.64
C LEU A 43 -3.05 -5.63 7.02
N PHE A 44 -4.26 -5.27 7.43
CA PHE A 44 -4.54 -4.67 8.74
C PHE A 44 -5.39 -5.61 9.58
N GLU A 45 -4.94 -5.86 10.80
CA GLU A 45 -5.74 -6.53 11.82
C GLU A 45 -6.48 -5.48 12.64
N PHE A 46 -7.80 -5.59 12.67
CA PHE A 46 -8.67 -4.70 13.45
C PHE A 46 -9.18 -5.46 14.67
N SER A 47 -9.24 -4.79 15.82
CA SER A 47 -9.70 -5.41 17.07
C SER A 47 -11.15 -5.90 17.02
N ASP A 48 -11.98 -5.32 16.15
CA ASP A 48 -13.39 -5.71 15.95
C ASP A 48 -13.57 -6.78 14.86
N SER A 49 -12.49 -7.24 14.21
CA SER A 49 -12.54 -8.19 13.09
C SER A 49 -11.69 -9.42 13.34
N LYS A 50 -12.27 -10.60 13.09
CA LYS A 50 -11.53 -11.89 13.14
C LYS A 50 -10.64 -12.11 11.91
N LYS A 51 -10.84 -11.35 10.83
CA LYS A 51 -10.11 -11.50 9.57
C LYS A 51 -9.30 -10.22 9.30
N PRO A 52 -8.02 -10.34 8.94
CA PRO A 52 -7.24 -9.21 8.44
C PRO A 52 -7.92 -8.62 7.20
N ARG A 53 -7.89 -7.29 7.08
CA ARG A 53 -8.48 -6.59 5.94
C ARG A 53 -7.37 -6.01 5.07
N PRO A 54 -7.45 -6.21 3.74
CA PRO A 54 -6.51 -5.60 2.83
C PRO A 54 -6.85 -4.14 2.58
N VAL A 55 -5.87 -3.27 2.70
CA VAL A 55 -5.89 -1.88 2.25
C VAL A 55 -4.94 -1.77 1.07
N THR A 56 -5.42 -1.25 -0.06
CA THR A 56 -4.56 -1.01 -1.23
C THR A 56 -4.23 0.47 -1.32
N VAL A 57 -2.96 0.81 -1.20
CA VAL A 57 -2.42 2.14 -1.47
C VAL A 57 -1.90 2.16 -2.89
N ARG A 58 -2.26 3.17 -3.67
CA ARG A 58 -1.81 3.37 -5.06
C ARG A 58 -1.03 4.66 -5.19
N SER A 59 -0.23 4.75 -6.25
CA SER A 59 0.37 6.00 -6.68
C SER A 59 -0.68 7.11 -6.84
N GLY A 60 -0.27 8.35 -6.56
CA GLY A 60 -1.17 9.50 -6.54
C GLY A 60 -1.94 9.70 -5.23
N ASN A 61 -1.42 9.18 -4.11
CA ASN A 61 -2.01 9.31 -2.76
C ASN A 61 -3.46 8.81 -2.68
N ARG A 62 -3.76 7.69 -3.34
CA ARG A 62 -5.09 7.07 -3.32
C ARG A 62 -5.06 5.78 -2.52
N ALA A 63 -5.92 5.68 -1.52
CA ALA A 63 -6.14 4.45 -0.77
C ALA A 63 -7.55 3.92 -1.04
N THR A 64 -7.67 2.60 -1.20
CA THR A 64 -8.94 1.90 -1.34
C THR A 64 -9.20 1.08 -0.08
N TYR A 65 -10.33 1.36 0.56
CA TYR A 65 -10.80 0.70 1.77
C TYR A 65 -11.99 -0.19 1.43
N THR A 66 -12.14 -1.28 2.18
CA THR A 66 -13.26 -2.22 1.99
C THR A 66 -14.48 -1.89 2.85
N ARG A 67 -14.35 -0.94 3.79
CA ARG A 67 -15.42 -0.51 4.71
C ARG A 67 -15.23 0.97 5.05
N ASP A 68 -16.32 1.73 5.01
CA ASP A 68 -16.32 3.18 5.25
C ASP A 68 -15.90 3.61 6.67
N GLY A 69 -15.80 2.68 7.63
CA GLY A 69 -15.31 2.96 8.98
C GLY A 69 -13.82 2.68 9.21
N ASP A 70 -13.16 1.98 8.28
CA ASP A 70 -11.77 1.57 8.43
C ASP A 70 -10.80 2.67 7.94
N SER A 71 -11.26 3.56 7.05
CA SER A 71 -10.48 4.64 6.46
C SER A 71 -9.84 5.54 7.52
N ASP A 72 -10.65 6.06 8.44
CA ASP A 72 -10.18 6.97 9.49
C ASP A 72 -9.11 6.32 10.40
N LEU A 73 -9.31 5.04 10.74
CA LEU A 73 -8.38 4.30 11.59
C LEU A 73 -7.05 4.03 10.85
N VAL A 74 -7.14 3.61 9.60
CA VAL A 74 -5.96 3.33 8.76
C VAL A 74 -5.18 4.61 8.45
N GLU A 75 -5.87 5.70 8.12
CA GLU A 75 -5.23 7.00 7.88
C GLU A 75 -4.50 7.49 9.13
N ARG A 76 -5.14 7.46 10.31
CA ARG A 76 -4.46 7.81 11.58
C ARG A 76 -3.24 6.93 11.83
N PHE A 77 -3.34 5.63 11.58
CA PHE A 77 -2.23 4.69 11.73
C PHE A 77 -1.06 5.01 10.80
N LEU A 78 -1.34 5.32 9.54
CA LEU A 78 -0.35 5.65 8.52
C LEU A 78 0.30 7.02 8.78
N ALA A 79 -0.49 8.01 9.18
CA ALA A 79 0.01 9.33 9.58
C ALA A 79 0.97 9.24 10.77
N ALA A 80 0.58 8.49 11.82
CA ALA A 80 1.39 8.34 13.02
C ALA A 80 2.76 7.70 12.76
N ARG A 81 2.90 6.95 11.66
CA ARG A 81 4.14 6.29 11.24
C ARG A 81 4.88 7.04 10.12
N GLY A 82 4.39 8.21 9.72
CA GLY A 82 5.03 9.04 8.70
C GLY A 82 4.83 8.55 7.26
N PHE A 83 3.93 7.59 7.02
CA PHE A 83 3.61 7.14 5.66
C PHE A 83 2.79 8.17 4.86
N MET A 84 2.19 9.15 5.54
CA MET A 84 1.49 10.26 4.91
C MET A 84 2.26 11.55 5.16
N ARG A 85 2.63 12.23 4.08
CA ARG A 85 3.16 13.59 4.14
C ARG A 85 1.97 14.53 4.33
N GLY A 86 1.86 15.13 5.53
CA GLY A 86 0.73 15.96 5.94
C GLY A 86 0.25 16.91 4.84
N GLY A 87 -0.86 16.52 4.19
CA GLY A 87 -1.58 17.28 3.21
C GLY A 87 -3.04 17.23 3.61
N ALA A 88 -3.61 18.38 3.91
CA ALA A 88 -5.03 18.50 4.17
C ALA A 88 -5.85 17.86 3.04
N GLY A 89 -6.67 16.85 3.38
CA GLY A 89 -7.79 16.40 2.57
C GLY A 89 -7.46 15.82 1.19
N GLY A 90 -6.88 14.63 1.13
CA GLY A 90 -6.97 13.78 -0.06
C GLY A 90 -8.23 12.91 0.03
N ALA A 91 -9.20 13.11 -0.87
CA ALA A 91 -10.47 12.41 -0.86
C ALA A 91 -10.30 10.88 -0.98
N ALA A 92 -10.63 10.15 0.09
CA ALA A 92 -10.82 8.71 0.06
C ALA A 92 -11.96 8.38 -0.92
N VAL A 93 -11.66 7.64 -1.98
CA VAL A 93 -12.67 7.14 -2.91
C VAL A 93 -13.13 5.78 -2.38
N ALA A 94 -14.28 5.77 -1.72
CA ALA A 94 -14.98 4.54 -1.36
C ALA A 94 -15.57 3.93 -2.64
N THR A 95 -15.14 2.72 -2.99
CA THR A 95 -15.78 1.93 -4.06
C THR A 95 -16.76 0.97 -3.40
N ALA A 96 -18.05 1.21 -3.64
CA ALA A 96 -19.18 0.36 -3.22
C ALA A 96 -19.22 -0.98 -3.97
#